data_AF-A0A8C0N2G5-F1
#
_entry.id   AF-A0A8C0N2G5-F1
#
_cell.length_a   1.000
_cell.length_b   1.000
_cell.length_c   1.000
_cell.angle_alpha   90.00
_cell.angle_beta   90.00
_cell.angle_gamma   90.00
#
_symmetry.space_group_name_H-M   'P 1'
#
loop_
_entity.id
_entity.type
_entity.pdbx_description
1 polymer ?
#
loop_
_entity_poly.entity_id
_entity_poly.type
_entity_poly.pdbx_seq_one_letter_code
_entity_poly.pdbx_strand_id
1 'polypeptide(L)'
;MGDYLLRGYRMLGETCADCGTILLQDKQRKIYCVACQELDSDVDKDNPALNAQAALSQAREHQLASAVELPSGSRPAPQPPVPRPEHCEGAAAGLKAAQGPPPPAVPPNADVLACTQEALLQKLTWASADLGSSTSLETSIQLCSLIRACAEALRSLRQLQH
;
A
#
# COMPACT_ATOMS: atom_id res chain seq x y z
N MET A 1 -22.12 -8.65 -13.98
CA MET A 1 -22.87 -9.94 -13.97
C MET A 1 -23.29 -10.44 -15.35
N GLY A 2 -24.16 -9.75 -16.11
CA GLY A 2 -24.74 -10.28 -17.36
C GLY A 2 -23.72 -10.80 -18.38
N ASP A 3 -22.60 -10.09 -18.55
CA ASP A 3 -21.48 -10.46 -19.42
C ASP A 3 -20.90 -11.84 -19.15
N TYR A 4 -20.88 -12.29 -17.89
CA TYR A 4 -20.39 -13.62 -17.55
C TYR A 4 -21.32 -14.71 -18.09
N LEU A 5 -22.64 -14.50 -18.01
CA LEU A 5 -23.63 -15.42 -18.58
C LEU A 5 -23.52 -15.47 -20.11
N LEU A 6 -23.33 -14.30 -20.75
CA LEU A 6 -23.07 -14.22 -22.21
C LEU A 6 -21.74 -14.88 -22.62
N ARG A 7 -20.70 -14.79 -21.78
CA ARG A 7 -19.43 -15.53 -21.93
C ARG A 7 -19.58 -17.03 -21.66
N GLY A 8 -20.74 -17.50 -21.19
CA GLY A 8 -21.06 -18.91 -20.95
C GLY A 8 -20.71 -19.42 -19.55
N TYR A 9 -20.70 -18.55 -18.54
CA TYR A 9 -20.66 -18.94 -17.13
C TYR A 9 -22.08 -19.34 -16.67
N ARG A 10 -22.16 -20.30 -15.74
CA ARG A 10 -23.40 -20.79 -15.15
C ARG A 10 -23.64 -20.18 -13.78
N MET A 11 -24.81 -19.58 -13.54
CA MET A 11 -25.20 -19.15 -12.20
C MET A 11 -25.48 -20.37 -11.29
N LEU A 12 -25.01 -20.32 -10.04
CA LEU A 12 -25.25 -21.34 -9.02
C LEU A 12 -26.39 -20.93 -8.08
N GLY A 13 -26.96 -21.90 -7.36
CA GLY A 13 -27.91 -21.65 -6.26
C GLY A 13 -27.22 -21.33 -4.92
N GLU A 14 -25.97 -20.87 -4.97
CA GLU A 14 -25.07 -20.69 -3.83
C GLU A 14 -24.56 -19.26 -3.80
N THR A 15 -24.32 -18.72 -2.60
CA THR A 15 -23.81 -17.36 -2.38
C THR A 15 -22.41 -17.39 -1.78
N CYS A 16 -21.57 -16.43 -2.16
CA CYS A 16 -20.25 -16.23 -1.56
C CYS A 16 -20.37 -16.00 -0.05
N ALA A 17 -19.62 -16.76 0.75
CA ALA A 17 -19.65 -16.65 2.20
C ALA A 17 -19.21 -15.25 2.70
N ASP A 18 -18.31 -14.61 1.98
CA ASP A 18 -17.71 -13.34 2.39
C ASP A 18 -18.60 -12.13 2.08
N CYS A 19 -19.26 -12.09 0.91
CA CYS A 19 -20.01 -10.93 0.43
C CYS A 19 -21.48 -11.20 0.06
N GLY A 20 -22.00 -12.41 0.23
CA GLY A 20 -23.39 -12.79 -0.08
C GLY A 20 -23.75 -12.81 -1.58
N THR A 21 -22.84 -12.40 -2.47
CA THR A 21 -23.10 -12.36 -3.92
C THR A 21 -23.27 -13.77 -4.49
N ILE A 22 -24.26 -13.96 -5.37
CA ILE A 22 -24.53 -15.24 -6.05
C ILE A 22 -23.29 -15.69 -6.83
N LEU A 23 -22.87 -16.93 -6.61
CA LEU A 23 -21.70 -17.53 -7.23
C LEU A 23 -21.98 -17.92 -8.68
N LEU A 24 -20.97 -17.73 -9.53
CA LEU A 24 -20.95 -18.23 -10.89
C LEU A 24 -19.97 -19.41 -10.99
N GLN A 25 -20.14 -20.23 -12.01
CA GLN A 25 -19.23 -21.31 -12.37
C GLN A 25 -18.78 -21.13 -13.82
N ASP A 26 -17.48 -21.21 -14.07
CA ASP A 26 -16.92 -21.08 -15.41
C ASP A 26 -17.03 -22.38 -16.24
N LYS A 27 -16.54 -22.35 -17.48
CA LYS A 27 -16.54 -23.51 -18.39
C LYS A 27 -15.62 -24.65 -17.94
N GLN A 28 -14.66 -24.38 -17.04
CA GLN A 28 -13.73 -25.34 -16.44
C GLN A 28 -14.25 -25.87 -15.09
N ARG A 29 -15.49 -25.49 -14.70
CA ARG A 29 -16.15 -25.75 -13.43
C ARG A 29 -15.55 -25.06 -12.19
N LYS A 30 -14.62 -24.11 -12.35
CA LYS A 30 -14.15 -23.25 -11.26
C LYS A 30 -15.30 -22.38 -10.75
N ILE A 31 -15.47 -22.32 -9.44
CA ILE A 31 -16.42 -21.42 -8.77
C ILE A 31 -15.81 -20.01 -8.71
N TYR A 32 -16.62 -18.98 -8.96
CA TYR A 32 -16.20 -17.60 -9.16
C TYR A 32 -17.18 -16.63 -8.52
N CYS A 33 -16.69 -15.75 -7.64
CA CYS A 33 -17.46 -14.64 -7.09
C CYS A 33 -17.10 -13.35 -7.83
N VAL A 34 -18.02 -12.82 -8.63
CA VAL A 34 -17.78 -11.57 -9.40
C VAL A 34 -17.46 -10.40 -8.48
N ALA A 35 -18.19 -10.23 -7.37
CA ALA A 35 -18.03 -9.07 -6.49
C ALA A 35 -16.68 -9.04 -5.76
N CYS A 36 -16.14 -10.18 -5.33
CA CYS A 36 -14.80 -10.23 -4.76
C CYS A 36 -13.73 -10.10 -5.86
N GLN A 37 -13.83 -10.94 -6.90
CA GLN A 37 -12.72 -11.14 -7.82
C GLN A 37 -12.56 -10.04 -8.87
N GLU A 38 -13.59 -9.21 -9.11
CA GLU A 38 -13.44 -7.98 -9.91
C GLU A 38 -12.67 -6.90 -9.11
N LEU A 39 -12.91 -6.76 -7.80
CA LEU A 39 -12.21 -5.80 -6.92
C LEU A 39 -10.71 -6.11 -6.77
N ASP A 40 -10.33 -7.38 -6.66
CA ASP A 40 -8.92 -7.79 -6.60
C ASP A 40 -8.18 -7.46 -7.92
N SER A 41 -8.87 -7.64 -9.06
CA SER A 41 -8.25 -7.73 -10.39
C SER A 41 -7.71 -6.43 -10.98
N ASP A 42 -7.98 -5.28 -10.37
CA ASP A 42 -7.39 -3.99 -10.75
C ASP A 42 -6.09 -3.68 -10.00
N VAL A 43 -5.74 -4.44 -8.94
CA VAL A 43 -4.49 -4.24 -8.17
C VAL A 43 -3.30 -5.01 -8.77
N ASP A 44 -3.55 -6.17 -9.38
CA ASP A 44 -2.49 -7.07 -9.90
C ASP A 44 -1.70 -6.52 -11.09
N LYS A 45 -2.26 -5.58 -11.85
CA LYS A 45 -1.70 -5.13 -13.15
C LYS A 45 -0.43 -4.30 -13.00
N ASP A 46 -0.38 -3.46 -11.98
CA ASP A 46 0.65 -2.44 -11.75
C ASP A 46 1.66 -2.83 -10.66
N ASN A 47 1.66 -4.10 -10.21
CA ASN A 47 2.59 -4.59 -9.19
C ASN A 47 4.01 -4.84 -9.76
N PRO A 48 5.03 -4.03 -9.43
CA PRO A 48 6.37 -4.13 -9.99
C PRO A 48 7.13 -5.39 -9.52
N ALA A 49 6.70 -6.02 -8.42
CA ALA A 49 7.31 -7.26 -7.93
C ALA A 49 6.88 -8.51 -8.73
N LEU A 50 5.78 -8.42 -9.48
CA LEU A 50 5.21 -9.53 -10.28
C LEU A 50 5.28 -9.28 -11.79
N ASN A 51 5.39 -8.02 -12.22
CA ASN A 51 5.41 -7.62 -13.63
C ASN A 51 6.70 -6.88 -13.99
N ALA A 52 7.60 -7.55 -14.74
CA ALA A 52 8.87 -6.96 -15.19
C ALA A 52 8.69 -5.71 -16.07
N GLN A 53 7.57 -5.57 -16.79
CA GLN A 53 7.29 -4.39 -17.60
C GLN A 53 6.95 -3.17 -16.72
N ALA A 54 6.27 -3.37 -15.59
CA ALA A 54 5.97 -2.33 -14.60
C ALA A 54 7.23 -1.93 -13.81
N ALA A 55 8.11 -2.88 -13.50
CA ALA A 55 9.43 -2.56 -12.93
C ALA A 55 10.28 -1.67 -13.87
N LEU A 56 10.22 -1.93 -15.18
CA LEU A 56 10.92 -1.11 -16.18
C LEU A 56 10.29 0.28 -16.39
N SER A 57 8.96 0.43 -16.28
CA SER A 57 8.33 1.76 -16.33
C SER A 57 8.73 2.60 -15.11
N GLN A 58 8.55 2.07 -13.90
CA GLN A 58 8.91 2.77 -12.67
C GLN A 58 10.39 3.17 -12.63
N ALA A 59 11.30 2.29 -13.05
CA ALA A 59 12.73 2.61 -13.15
C ALA A 59 13.01 3.77 -14.13
N ARG A 60 12.29 3.82 -15.26
CA ARG A 60 12.39 4.90 -16.25
C ARG A 60 11.78 6.21 -15.74
N GLU A 61 10.66 6.14 -15.04
CA GLU A 61 9.99 7.30 -14.44
C GLU A 61 10.86 7.93 -13.34
N HIS A 62 11.48 7.12 -12.49
CA HIS A 62 12.50 7.57 -11.54
C HIS A 62 13.70 8.24 -12.22
N GLN A 63 14.21 7.67 -13.32
CA GLN A 63 15.31 8.28 -14.09
C GLN A 63 14.91 9.63 -14.71
N LEU A 64 13.69 9.74 -15.24
CA LEU A 64 13.18 10.98 -15.85
C LEU A 64 12.91 12.06 -14.79
N ALA A 65 12.32 11.70 -13.65
CA ALA A 65 12.14 12.62 -12.52
C ALA A 65 13.48 13.13 -11.97
N SER A 66 14.48 12.25 -11.85
CA SER A 66 15.84 12.61 -11.41
C SER A 66 16.61 13.47 -12.42
N ALA A 67 16.19 13.50 -13.69
CA ALA A 67 16.85 14.25 -14.77
C ALA A 67 16.24 15.64 -15.04
N VAL A 68 15.22 16.04 -14.27
CA VAL A 68 14.65 17.41 -14.34
C VAL A 68 15.50 18.42 -13.57
N GLU A 69 16.32 17.97 -12.61
CA GLU A 69 17.35 18.81 -11.99
C GLU A 69 18.69 18.70 -12.74
N LEU A 70 19.18 19.84 -13.25
CA LEU A 70 20.50 20.10 -13.87
C LEU A 70 20.74 19.61 -15.33
N PRO A 71 20.95 20.55 -16.28
CA PRO A 71 21.62 20.29 -17.55
C PRO A 71 23.06 20.85 -17.65
N SER A 72 24.01 19.96 -17.97
CA SER A 72 25.30 20.19 -18.69
C SER A 72 26.47 20.98 -18.05
N GLY A 73 27.67 20.37 -17.98
CA GLY A 73 28.88 21.00 -17.40
C GLY A 73 30.27 20.34 -17.57
N SER A 74 30.55 19.60 -18.66
CA SER A 74 31.89 19.31 -19.24
C SER A 74 33.14 18.90 -18.37
N ARG A 75 33.47 17.58 -18.41
CA ARG A 75 34.83 16.94 -18.35
C ARG A 75 35.75 17.16 -17.10
N PRO A 76 36.82 16.33 -16.91
CA PRO A 76 37.40 16.11 -15.57
C PRO A 76 38.83 16.64 -15.29
N ALA A 77 39.06 16.97 -14.00
CA ALA A 77 40.33 16.98 -13.23
C ALA A 77 41.44 18.02 -13.56
N PRO A 78 42.35 18.37 -12.62
CA PRO A 78 42.23 18.41 -11.14
C PRO A 78 42.83 19.69 -10.46
N GLN A 79 42.75 19.76 -9.11
CA GLN A 79 43.54 20.57 -8.13
C GLN A 79 42.92 21.88 -7.52
N PRO A 80 43.34 22.29 -6.28
CA PRO A 80 42.72 23.35 -5.45
C PRO A 80 43.59 24.66 -5.41
N PRO A 81 43.14 25.82 -4.85
CA PRO A 81 42.92 26.04 -3.40
C PRO A 81 41.75 27.00 -3.01
N VAL A 82 41.57 27.24 -1.70
CA VAL A 82 40.64 28.23 -1.10
C VAL A 82 41.30 29.61 -0.92
N PRO A 83 40.54 30.73 -0.86
CA PRO A 83 40.02 31.20 0.43
C PRO A 83 38.63 31.89 0.44
N ARG A 84 38.14 32.06 1.69
CA ARG A 84 37.03 32.89 2.24
C ARG A 84 37.11 34.40 1.81
N PRO A 85 36.13 35.30 2.15
CA PRO A 85 34.79 35.14 2.78
C PRO A 85 33.72 36.15 2.21
N GLU A 86 32.67 36.72 2.86
CA GLU A 86 31.98 36.67 4.20
C GLU A 86 30.43 36.76 4.03
N HIS A 87 29.65 36.21 4.98
CA HIS A 87 28.61 36.95 5.72
C HIS A 87 28.27 36.23 7.05
N CYS A 88 27.87 37.00 8.06
CA CYS A 88 27.36 36.56 9.37
C CYS A 88 25.86 36.13 9.30
N GLU A 89 25.14 35.71 10.33
CA GLU A 89 25.39 35.32 11.73
C GLU A 89 24.30 34.32 12.16
N GLY A 90 24.42 33.65 13.31
CA GLY A 90 23.29 32.96 13.94
C GLY A 90 23.48 31.47 14.28
N ALA A 91 24.41 31.14 15.17
CA ALA A 91 24.54 29.80 15.73
C ALA A 91 24.96 29.82 17.21
N ALA A 92 24.07 29.46 18.14
CA ALA A 92 24.41 29.04 19.52
C ALA A 92 23.20 28.52 20.33
N ALA A 93 22.82 27.24 20.16
CA ALA A 93 22.24 26.38 21.22
C ALA A 93 21.93 24.98 20.63
N GLY A 94 22.40 23.86 21.18
CA GLY A 94 23.26 23.72 22.37
C GLY A 94 23.11 22.36 23.07
N LEU A 95 23.01 21.25 22.33
CA LEU A 95 22.83 19.91 22.90
C LEU A 95 24.14 19.13 22.86
N LYS A 96 24.66 18.73 24.03
CA LYS A 96 25.92 17.98 24.15
C LYS A 96 25.73 16.50 23.90
N ALA A 97 26.79 15.84 23.43
CA ALA A 97 26.84 14.39 23.36
C ALA A 97 26.70 13.77 24.76
N ALA A 98 25.73 12.86 24.89
CA ALA A 98 25.71 11.82 25.89
C ALA A 98 25.58 10.49 25.15
N GLN A 99 26.68 9.73 25.06
CA GLN A 99 26.65 8.39 24.49
C GLN A 99 25.95 7.46 25.49
N GLY A 100 24.65 7.27 25.32
CA GLY A 100 23.93 6.18 25.98
C GLY A 100 24.49 4.82 25.52
N PRO A 101 24.34 3.75 26.32
CA PRO A 101 24.62 2.39 25.87
C PRO A 101 23.82 2.08 24.59
N PRO A 102 24.33 1.23 23.68
CA PRO A 102 23.56 0.82 22.51
C PRO A 102 22.25 0.16 22.99
N PRO A 103 21.10 0.46 22.37
CA PRO A 103 19.86 -0.23 22.69
C PRO A 103 20.04 -1.74 22.41
N PRO A 104 19.43 -2.62 23.22
CA PRO A 104 19.46 -4.05 22.94
C PRO A 104 18.80 -4.32 21.58
N ALA A 105 19.28 -5.34 20.88
CA ALA A 105 18.77 -5.72 19.56
C ALA A 105 17.38 -6.35 19.64
N VAL A 106 16.36 -5.52 19.86
CA VAL A 106 14.95 -5.87 19.69
C VAL A 106 14.69 -6.16 18.20
N PRO A 107 14.01 -7.26 17.84
CA PRO A 107 13.69 -7.52 16.44
C PRO A 107 12.71 -6.45 15.91
N PRO A 108 13.11 -5.62 14.92
CA PRO A 108 12.32 -4.45 14.51
C PRO A 108 10.94 -4.83 13.93
N ASN A 109 10.78 -6.07 13.47
CA ASN A 109 9.54 -6.59 12.92
C ASN A 109 8.40 -6.62 13.96
N ALA A 110 8.70 -6.82 15.26
CA ALA A 110 7.66 -6.88 16.29
C ALA A 110 6.95 -5.53 16.49
N ASP A 111 7.72 -4.44 16.44
CA ASP A 111 7.23 -3.06 16.55
C ASP A 111 6.38 -2.67 15.34
N VAL A 112 6.84 -2.99 14.12
CA VAL A 112 6.11 -2.75 12.87
C VAL A 112 4.80 -3.55 12.81
N LEU A 113 4.79 -4.81 13.25
CA LEU A 113 3.57 -5.62 13.33
C LEU A 113 2.56 -5.07 14.36
N ALA A 114 3.04 -4.53 15.49
CA ALA A 114 2.20 -3.87 16.48
C ALA A 114 1.59 -2.56 15.94
N CYS A 115 2.41 -1.67 15.36
CA CYS A 115 1.96 -0.39 14.80
C CYS A 115 0.98 -0.57 13.64
N THR A 116 1.20 -1.56 12.76
CA THR A 116 0.26 -1.86 11.66
C THR A 116 -1.05 -2.46 12.18
N GLN A 117 -1.03 -3.32 13.19
CA GLN A 117 -2.23 -3.82 13.85
C GLN A 117 -3.04 -2.68 14.49
N GLU A 118 -2.38 -1.74 15.18
CA GLU A 118 -3.04 -0.59 15.82
C GLU A 118 -3.68 0.35 14.79
N ALA A 119 -2.95 0.70 13.72
CA ALA A 119 -3.46 1.56 12.64
C ALA A 119 -4.68 0.93 11.93
N LEU A 120 -4.71 -0.38 11.73
CA LEU A 120 -5.85 -1.10 11.15
C LEU A 120 -7.06 -1.11 12.10
N LEU A 121 -6.84 -1.32 13.40
CA LEU A 121 -7.91 -1.23 14.41
C LEU A 121 -8.49 0.18 14.52
N GLN A 122 -7.65 1.22 14.42
CA GLN A 122 -8.09 2.61 14.38
C GLN A 122 -8.94 2.90 13.14
N LYS A 123 -8.52 2.43 11.94
CA LYS A 123 -9.27 2.60 10.69
C LYS A 123 -10.60 1.84 10.70
N LEU A 124 -10.62 0.61 11.20
CA LEU A 124 -11.85 -0.17 11.37
C LEU A 124 -12.83 0.51 12.34
N THR A 125 -12.33 1.05 13.45
CA THR A 125 -13.14 1.80 14.43
C THR A 125 -13.73 3.07 13.83
N TRP A 126 -12.92 3.86 13.11
CA TRP A 126 -13.41 5.05 12.40
C TRP A 126 -14.48 4.68 11.37
N ALA A 127 -14.21 3.71 10.48
CA ALA A 127 -15.12 3.35 9.41
C ALA A 127 -16.45 2.80 9.94
N SER A 128 -16.43 2.08 11.07
CA SER A 128 -17.65 1.57 11.74
C SER A 128 -18.51 2.69 12.33
N ALA A 129 -17.89 3.75 12.86
CA ALA A 129 -18.60 4.92 13.37
C ALA A 129 -19.15 5.80 12.24
N ASP A 130 -18.35 6.06 11.21
CA ASP A 130 -18.72 6.85 10.03
C ASP A 130 -19.91 6.21 9.29
N LEU A 131 -19.89 4.88 9.13
CA LEU A 131 -20.96 4.08 8.53
C LEU A 131 -22.29 4.25 9.27
N GLY A 132 -22.27 4.30 10.61
CA GLY A 132 -23.46 4.53 11.43
C GLY A 132 -24.07 5.94 11.28
N SER A 133 -23.29 6.90 10.76
CA SER A 133 -23.74 8.26 10.44
C SER A 133 -24.06 8.48 8.95
N SER A 134 -23.73 7.50 8.10
CA SER A 134 -23.81 7.66 6.64
C SER A 134 -25.24 7.54 6.12
N THR A 135 -25.66 8.52 5.31
CA THR A 135 -26.94 8.52 4.59
C THR A 135 -26.78 8.25 3.09
N SER A 136 -25.53 8.06 2.64
CA SER A 136 -25.18 7.76 1.25
C SER A 136 -24.94 6.26 1.09
N LEU A 137 -25.68 5.61 0.18
CA LEU A 137 -25.50 4.18 -0.13
C LEU A 137 -24.09 3.89 -0.66
N GLU A 138 -23.58 4.74 -1.55
CA GLU A 138 -22.22 4.62 -2.11
C GLU A 138 -21.17 4.68 -0.99
N THR A 139 -21.24 5.72 -0.13
CA THR A 139 -20.32 5.87 1.00
C THR A 139 -20.42 4.68 1.97
N SER A 140 -21.63 4.17 2.20
CA SER A 140 -21.86 2.98 3.03
C SER A 140 -21.20 1.73 2.44
N ILE A 141 -21.23 1.55 1.11
CA ILE A 141 -20.54 0.45 0.41
C ILE A 141 -19.02 0.60 0.57
N GLN A 142 -18.46 1.78 0.32
CA GLN A 142 -17.02 2.03 0.45
C GLN A 142 -16.51 1.79 1.88
N LEU A 143 -17.28 2.19 2.90
CA LEU A 143 -16.96 1.93 4.31
C LEU A 143 -17.06 0.44 4.67
N CYS A 144 -18.07 -0.29 4.15
CA CYS A 144 -18.15 -1.75 4.31
C CYS A 144 -16.94 -2.47 3.69
N SER A 145 -16.48 -2.03 2.51
CA SER A 145 -15.29 -2.56 1.86
C SER A 145 -14.01 -2.30 2.65
N LEU A 146 -13.87 -1.10 3.23
CA LEU A 146 -12.73 -0.77 4.11
C LEU A 146 -12.72 -1.61 5.40
N ILE A 147 -13.88 -1.79 6.05
CA ILE A 147 -14.00 -2.63 7.27
C ILE A 147 -13.58 -4.07 6.96
N ARG A 148 -14.02 -4.61 5.81
CA ARG A 148 -13.61 -5.93 5.30
C ARG A 148 -12.10 -6.04 5.11
N ALA A 149 -11.50 -5.11 4.36
CA ALA A 149 -10.07 -5.10 4.10
C ALA A 149 -9.23 -5.00 5.39
N CYS A 150 -9.66 -4.19 6.37
CA CYS A 150 -9.03 -4.14 7.68
C CYS A 150 -9.14 -5.48 8.43
N ALA A 151 -10.30 -6.14 8.42
CA ALA A 151 -10.49 -7.44 9.05
C ALA A 151 -9.68 -8.57 8.37
N GLU A 152 -9.45 -8.48 7.06
CA GLU A 152 -8.59 -9.40 6.29
C GLU A 152 -7.12 -9.18 6.60
N ALA A 153 -6.63 -7.94 6.56
CA ALA A 153 -5.26 -7.61 6.97
C ALA A 153 -4.95 -8.03 8.41
N LEU A 154 -5.90 -7.85 9.35
CA LEU A 154 -5.77 -8.30 10.74
C LEU A 154 -5.76 -9.84 10.89
N ARG A 155 -6.41 -10.59 9.99
CA ARG A 155 -6.28 -12.06 9.94
C ARG A 155 -4.87 -12.45 9.48
N SER A 156 -4.36 -11.83 8.42
CA SER A 156 -3.02 -12.11 7.88
C SER A 156 -1.91 -11.75 8.88
N LEU A 157 -2.00 -10.61 9.58
CA LEU A 157 -1.03 -10.23 10.61
C LEU A 157 -0.94 -11.26 11.75
N ARG A 158 -2.06 -11.86 12.17
CA ARG A 158 -2.07 -12.94 13.19
C ARG A 158 -1.46 -14.24 12.68
N GLN A 159 -1.59 -14.54 11.38
CA GLN A 159 -0.92 -15.71 10.77
C GLN A 159 0.60 -15.55 10.72
N LEU A 160 1.13 -14.32 10.74
CA LEU A 160 2.56 -14.01 10.81
C LEU A 160 3.13 -14.00 12.24
N GLN A 161 2.30 -14.25 13.26
CA GLN A 161 2.67 -14.28 14.69
C GLN A 161 2.76 -15.71 15.25
N HIS A 162 2.66 -16.74 14.40
CA HIS A 162 2.68 -18.17 14.71
C HIS A 162 3.74 -18.91 13.89
#